data_AF-A0AAD2UTR9-F1
#
_entry.id   AF-A0AAD2UTR9-F1
#
_cell.length_a   1.000
_cell.length_b   1.000
_cell.length_c   1.000
_cell.angle_alpha   90.00
_cell.angle_beta   90.00
_cell.angle_gamma   90.00
#
_symmetry.space_group_name_H-M   'P 1'
#
loop_
_entity.id
_entity.type
_entity.pdbx_description
1 polymer ?
#
loop_
_entity_poly.entity_id
_entity_poly.type
_entity_poly.pdbx_seq_one_letter_code
_entity_poly.pdbx_strand_id
1 'polypeptide(L)'
;MREIIAVKKDFIAFNKKSFCQDRLLTSGKAYYLHYKDNNKFCGYAGKECAKQKCNNDLNAIPDFTKSLISNFKKETKIIQGKKHTHRANLSKSDISMAIEYVVLRQSKMKKFKKANYFILNDYYKEYLKTNILSPNSIKHIINIEKKAPLQFKLENLLTCYAYEYKIYLH
;
A
#
# COMPACT_ATOMS: atom_id res chain seq x y z
N MET A 1 -6.02 27.67 -1.60
CA MET A 1 -6.62 26.33 -1.81
C MET A 1 -5.78 25.32 -1.03
N ARG A 2 -6.36 24.43 -0.21
CA ARG A 2 -5.58 23.47 0.59
C ARG A 2 -4.90 22.46 -0.33
N GLU A 3 -3.62 22.17 -0.07
CA GLU A 3 -2.85 21.21 -0.85
C GLU A 3 -3.35 19.79 -0.58
N ILE A 4 -3.55 19.02 -1.65
CA ILE A 4 -4.05 17.64 -1.59
C ILE A 4 -2.92 16.70 -1.96
N ILE A 5 -2.83 15.59 -1.23
CA ILE A 5 -1.89 14.51 -1.50
C ILE A 5 -2.63 13.16 -1.56
N ALA A 6 -2.12 12.25 -2.38
CA ALA A 6 -2.51 10.85 -2.30
C ALA A 6 -1.62 10.15 -1.27
N VAL A 7 -2.22 9.45 -0.29
CA VAL A 7 -1.44 8.77 0.76
C VAL A 7 -1.25 7.29 0.50
N LYS A 8 -2.19 6.67 -0.23
CA LYS A 8 -2.14 5.27 -0.66
C LYS A 8 -3.11 5.03 -1.81
N LYS A 9 -2.96 3.87 -2.44
CA LYS A 9 -3.95 3.29 -3.34
C LYS A 9 -4.43 1.95 -2.77
N ASP A 10 -5.74 1.80 -2.69
CA ASP A 10 -6.38 0.66 -2.02
C ASP A 10 -7.66 0.27 -2.77
N PHE A 11 -8.20 -0.89 -2.41
CA PHE A 11 -9.50 -1.32 -2.91
C PHE A 11 -10.65 -0.52 -2.30
N ILE A 12 -11.72 -0.38 -3.06
CA ILE A 12 -12.95 0.30 -2.67
C ILE A 12 -14.18 -0.43 -3.22
N ALA A 13 -15.32 -0.26 -2.57
CA ALA A 13 -16.60 -0.69 -3.12
C ALA A 13 -16.99 0.14 -4.37
N PHE A 14 -17.71 -0.47 -5.31
CA PHE A 14 -18.10 0.14 -6.59
C PHE A 14 -19.08 1.32 -6.46
N ASN A 15 -19.65 1.54 -5.28
CA ASN A 15 -20.59 2.63 -5.00
C ASN A 15 -19.93 3.92 -4.48
N LYS A 16 -18.59 3.98 -4.43
CA LYS A 16 -17.89 5.19 -3.96
C LYS A 16 -17.78 6.23 -5.07
N LYS A 17 -18.17 7.46 -4.75
CA LYS A 17 -18.04 8.62 -5.64
C LYS A 17 -16.61 9.12 -5.69
N SER A 18 -16.22 9.63 -6.86
CA SER A 18 -14.93 10.29 -7.09
C SER A 18 -14.91 11.69 -6.48
N PHE A 19 -13.75 12.15 -6.04
CA PHE A 19 -13.54 13.49 -5.47
C PHE A 19 -13.69 14.59 -6.54
N CYS A 20 -13.20 14.34 -7.76
CA CYS A 20 -13.19 15.37 -8.81
C CYS A 20 -14.52 15.52 -9.56
N GLN A 21 -15.37 14.49 -9.54
CA GLN A 21 -16.60 14.43 -10.31
C GLN A 21 -17.60 13.62 -9.51
N ASP A 22 -18.89 13.98 -9.57
CA ASP A 22 -19.96 13.23 -8.91
C ASP A 22 -20.31 11.91 -9.65
N ARG A 23 -19.26 11.17 -10.04
CA ARG A 23 -19.31 9.89 -10.75
C ARG A 23 -18.78 8.78 -9.85
N LEU A 24 -19.37 7.60 -9.99
CA LEU A 24 -18.93 6.40 -9.28
C LEU A 24 -17.58 5.91 -9.78
N LEU A 25 -16.75 5.42 -8.86
CA LEU A 25 -15.47 4.79 -9.15
C LEU A 25 -15.70 3.31 -9.46
N THR A 26 -15.61 2.96 -10.75
CA THR A 26 -15.96 1.63 -11.26
C THR A 26 -14.80 0.63 -11.30
N SER A 27 -13.56 1.08 -11.08
CA SER A 27 -12.38 0.20 -11.23
C SER A 27 -12.06 -0.68 -10.00
N GLY A 28 -12.87 -0.58 -8.94
CA GLY A 28 -12.65 -1.28 -7.67
C GLY A 28 -11.43 -0.82 -6.87
N LYS A 29 -10.67 0.18 -7.37
CA LYS A 29 -9.49 0.76 -6.74
C LYS A 29 -9.53 2.28 -6.75
N ALA A 30 -8.97 2.89 -5.73
CA ALA A 30 -8.89 4.34 -5.61
C ALA A 30 -7.65 4.81 -4.87
N TYR A 31 -7.23 6.03 -5.20
CA TYR A 31 -6.32 6.83 -4.41
C TYR A 31 -7.08 7.43 -3.23
N TYR A 32 -6.51 7.35 -2.03
CA TYR A 32 -7.05 7.98 -0.83
C TYR A 32 -6.42 9.37 -0.73
N LEU A 33 -7.27 10.39 -0.84
CA LEU A 33 -6.84 11.79 -0.85
C LEU A 33 -6.94 12.39 0.55
N HIS A 34 -5.89 13.10 0.94
CA HIS A 34 -5.80 13.77 2.23
C HIS A 34 -5.38 15.24 2.01
N TYR A 35 -5.86 16.12 2.87
CA TYR A 35 -5.29 17.47 2.96
C TYR A 35 -3.91 17.39 3.63
N LYS A 36 -2.90 18.01 3.03
CA LYS A 36 -1.51 17.91 3.48
C LYS A 36 -1.26 18.58 4.84
N ASP A 37 -2.02 19.60 5.18
CA ASP A 37 -1.88 20.41 6.40
C ASP A 37 -2.15 19.61 7.68
N ASN A 38 -3.19 18.78 7.68
CA ASN A 38 -3.63 18.03 8.85
C ASN A 38 -3.75 16.52 8.60
N ASN A 39 -3.34 16.06 7.42
CA ASN A 39 -3.48 14.68 6.97
C ASN A 39 -4.92 14.15 7.07
N LYS A 40 -5.94 15.02 6.98
CA LYS A 40 -7.36 14.63 7.05
C LYS A 40 -7.82 14.09 5.71
N PHE A 41 -8.47 12.92 5.74
CA PHE A 41 -9.10 12.33 4.56
C PHE A 41 -10.13 13.29 3.94
N CYS A 42 -10.06 13.48 2.62
CA CYS A 42 -10.95 14.37 1.88
C CYS A 42 -11.73 13.67 0.76
N GLY A 43 -11.32 12.47 0.33
CA GLY A 43 -12.11 11.70 -0.63
C GLY A 43 -11.32 10.62 -1.37
N TYR A 44 -12.03 9.93 -2.28
CA TYR A 44 -11.46 8.91 -3.15
C TYR A 44 -11.26 9.47 -4.55
N ALA A 45 -10.18 9.07 -5.22
CA ALA A 45 -9.94 9.48 -6.59
C ALA A 45 -9.55 8.31 -7.49
N GLY A 46 -10.05 8.35 -8.73
CA GLY A 46 -9.48 7.57 -9.82
C GLY A 46 -8.12 8.14 -10.25
N LYS A 47 -7.40 7.41 -11.12
CA LYS A 47 -6.04 7.77 -11.57
C LYS A 47 -5.94 9.20 -12.12
N GLU A 48 -6.82 9.58 -13.04
CA GLU A 48 -6.76 10.90 -13.67
C GLU A 48 -7.11 12.03 -12.70
N CYS A 49 -8.11 11.83 -11.83
CA CYS A 49 -8.42 12.77 -10.76
C CYS A 49 -7.24 12.95 -9.78
N ALA A 50 -6.59 11.86 -9.39
CA ALA A 50 -5.43 11.91 -8.51
C ALA A 50 -4.26 12.67 -9.15
N LYS A 51 -3.95 12.43 -10.43
CA LYS A 51 -2.89 13.17 -11.15
C LYS A 51 -3.16 14.67 -11.24
N GLN A 52 -4.43 15.06 -11.40
CA GLN A 52 -4.81 16.46 -11.54
C GLN A 52 -4.82 17.23 -10.20
N LYS A 53 -5.09 16.54 -9.09
CA LYS A 53 -5.30 17.18 -7.78
C LYS A 53 -4.17 16.97 -6.78
N CYS A 54 -3.36 15.92 -6.94
CA CYS A 54 -2.32 15.58 -5.97
C CYS A 54 -0.98 16.17 -6.38
N ASN A 55 -0.28 16.78 -5.44
CA ASN A 55 1.04 17.37 -5.66
C ASN A 55 2.19 16.38 -5.45
N ASN A 56 1.91 15.16 -5.01
CA ASN A 56 2.93 14.16 -4.72
C ASN A 56 3.04 13.08 -5.79
N ASP A 57 4.20 12.43 -5.82
CA ASP A 57 4.50 11.34 -6.74
C ASP A 57 3.63 10.11 -6.46
N LEU A 58 2.66 9.86 -7.35
CA LEU A 58 1.70 8.76 -7.24
C LEU A 58 2.32 7.37 -7.40
N ASN A 59 3.55 7.26 -7.91
CA ASN A 59 4.26 5.97 -8.02
C ASN A 59 5.01 5.62 -6.72
N ALA A 60 5.19 6.59 -5.85
CA ALA A 60 5.92 6.45 -4.59
C ALA A 60 5.06 6.08 -3.39
N ILE A 61 3.73 6.11 -3.55
CA ILE A 61 2.80 5.78 -2.46
C ILE A 61 2.62 4.27 -2.33
N PRO A 62 2.22 3.77 -1.13
CA PRO A 62 1.75 2.41 -0.96
C PRO A 62 0.58 2.09 -1.91
N ASP A 63 0.69 1.01 -2.67
CA ASP A 63 -0.36 0.50 -3.56
C ASP A 63 -0.70 -0.96 -3.21
N PHE A 64 -1.79 -1.12 -2.49
CA PHE A 64 -2.32 -2.43 -2.08
C PHE A 64 -3.07 -3.16 -3.20
N THR A 65 -3.20 -2.53 -4.38
CA THR A 65 -3.97 -3.05 -5.51
C THR A 65 -3.09 -3.62 -6.62
N LYS A 66 -1.77 -3.70 -6.41
CA LYS A 66 -0.79 -4.18 -7.40
C LYS A 66 -1.12 -5.57 -7.93
N SER A 67 -1.56 -6.49 -7.07
CA SER A 67 -1.91 -7.86 -7.46
C SER A 67 -3.28 -7.99 -8.16
N LEU A 68 -4.08 -6.92 -8.27
CA LEU A 68 -5.35 -6.97 -9.03
C LEU A 68 -5.11 -7.08 -10.55
N ILE A 69 -3.87 -6.93 -11.02
CA ILE A 69 -3.52 -6.86 -12.46
C ILE A 69 -2.66 -8.05 -12.85
N SER A 70 -3.23 -9.25 -12.86
CA SER A 70 -2.93 -10.28 -13.86
C SER A 70 -3.80 -11.50 -13.60
N ASN A 71 -4.71 -11.78 -14.54
CA ASN A 71 -5.12 -13.16 -14.80
C ASN A 71 -3.84 -14.01 -14.88
N PHE A 72 -3.65 -14.95 -13.96
CA PHE A 72 -3.03 -16.29 -14.07
C PHE A 72 -2.07 -16.63 -15.25
N LYS A 73 -1.35 -15.67 -15.85
CA LYS A 73 -0.56 -15.85 -17.08
C LYS A 73 0.73 -15.05 -17.12
N LYS A 74 1.29 -14.73 -15.95
CA LYS A 74 2.74 -14.55 -15.86
C LYS A 74 3.24 -15.55 -14.85
N GLU A 75 3.83 -16.61 -15.38
CA GLU A 75 4.89 -17.33 -14.70
C GLU A 75 5.68 -16.35 -13.84
N THR A 76 5.92 -16.76 -12.60
CA THR A 76 6.84 -16.17 -11.64
C THR A 76 7.99 -15.45 -12.33
N LYS A 77 7.79 -14.17 -12.65
CA LYS A 77 8.92 -13.26 -12.84
C LYS A 77 9.42 -13.05 -11.44
N ILE A 78 10.34 -13.93 -11.05
CA ILE A 78 11.34 -13.68 -10.03
C ILE A 78 11.72 -12.21 -10.21
N ILE A 79 11.26 -11.36 -9.30
CA ILE A 79 11.77 -10.00 -9.20
C ILE A 79 13.23 -10.24 -8.83
N GLN A 80 14.11 -10.21 -9.82
CA GLN A 80 15.54 -10.34 -9.60
C GLN A 80 15.89 -9.26 -8.58
N GLY A 81 16.24 -9.70 -7.38
CA GLY A 81 16.69 -8.83 -6.32
C GLY A 81 17.88 -8.06 -6.86
N LYS A 82 17.68 -6.77 -7.15
CA LYS A 82 18.79 -5.86 -7.40
C LYS A 82 19.67 -5.94 -6.16
N LYS A 83 20.88 -6.46 -6.32
CA LYS A 83 21.95 -6.35 -5.34
C LYS A 83 22.24 -4.87 -5.17
N HIS A 84 21.62 -4.24 -4.17
CA HIS A 84 21.95 -2.89 -3.77
C HIS A 84 23.24 -2.93 -2.96
N THR A 85 24.33 -2.57 -3.62
CA THR A 85 25.60 -2.22 -3.00
C THR A 85 25.42 -1.00 -2.09
N HIS A 86 26.14 -1.01 -0.98
CA HIS A 86 26.03 -0.07 0.13
C HIS A 86 26.23 1.40 -0.28
N ARG A 87 25.19 2.23 -0.08
CA ARG A 87 25.25 3.59 0.54
C ARG A 87 23.83 4.13 0.82
N ALA A 88 23.38 3.84 2.05
CA ALA A 88 22.57 4.58 3.02
C ALA A 88 21.39 5.52 2.67
N ASN A 89 20.88 5.62 1.44
CA ASN A 89 19.62 6.36 1.21
C ASN A 89 18.47 5.40 0.88
N LEU A 90 17.43 5.41 1.72
CA LEU A 90 16.21 4.65 1.47
C LEU A 90 15.48 5.25 0.27
N SER A 91 15.12 4.41 -0.69
CA SER A 91 14.33 4.85 -1.83
C SER A 91 12.87 5.04 -1.42
N LYS A 92 12.12 5.84 -2.20
CA LYS A 92 10.66 5.93 -2.04
C LYS A 92 9.98 4.54 -2.18
N SER A 93 10.55 3.67 -3.00
CA SER A 93 10.08 2.29 -3.15
C SER A 93 10.27 1.47 -1.88
N ASP A 94 11.39 1.64 -1.16
CA ASP A 94 11.65 0.97 0.11
C ASP A 94 10.64 1.38 1.18
N ILE A 95 10.33 2.68 1.25
CA ILE A 95 9.33 3.23 2.16
C ILE A 95 7.95 2.64 1.85
N SER A 96 7.55 2.71 0.58
CA SER A 96 6.26 2.18 0.11
C SER A 96 6.12 0.68 0.42
N MET A 97 7.14 -0.11 0.09
CA MET A 97 7.20 -1.56 0.38
C MET A 97 7.06 -1.85 1.87
N ALA A 98 7.81 -1.16 2.73
CA ALA A 98 7.76 -1.38 4.17
C ALA A 98 6.38 -1.06 4.76
N ILE A 99 5.75 0.03 4.31
CA ILE A 99 4.38 0.39 4.71
C ILE A 99 3.38 -0.66 4.21
N GLU A 100 3.47 -1.08 2.94
CA GLU A 100 2.61 -2.13 2.39
C GLU A 100 2.69 -3.40 3.23
N TYR A 101 3.90 -3.86 3.52
CA TYR A 101 4.15 -5.08 4.27
C TYR A 101 3.60 -5.03 5.70
N VAL A 102 3.91 -3.96 6.43
CA VAL A 102 3.47 -3.83 7.83
C VAL A 102 1.95 -3.71 7.91
N VAL A 103 1.33 -2.93 7.02
CA VAL A 103 -0.13 -2.74 6.98
C VAL A 103 -0.85 -4.03 6.58
N LEU A 104 -0.30 -4.81 5.64
CA LEU A 104 -0.87 -6.10 5.26
C LEU A 104 -0.84 -7.08 6.44
N ARG A 105 0.34 -7.27 7.08
CA ARG A 105 0.52 -8.20 8.21
C ARG A 105 -0.32 -7.81 9.43
N GLN A 106 -0.43 -6.51 9.74
CA GLN A 106 -0.99 -6.04 11.01
C GLN A 106 -2.45 -5.58 10.94
N SER A 107 -2.91 -5.17 9.76
CA SER A 107 -4.24 -4.59 9.58
C SER A 107 -5.08 -5.40 8.62
N LYS A 108 -4.69 -5.45 7.34
CA LYS A 108 -5.54 -5.99 6.28
C LYS A 108 -5.76 -7.49 6.41
N MET A 109 -4.71 -8.25 6.75
CA MET A 109 -4.78 -9.70 6.91
C MET A 109 -5.01 -10.14 8.35
N LYS A 110 -5.38 -9.22 9.27
CA LYS A 110 -5.46 -9.48 10.72
C LYS A 110 -6.39 -10.64 11.08
N LYS A 111 -7.43 -10.90 10.27
CA LYS A 111 -8.36 -12.02 10.46
C LYS A 111 -7.68 -13.39 10.36
N PHE A 112 -6.60 -13.49 9.60
CA PHE A 112 -5.77 -14.69 9.52
C PHE A 112 -4.73 -14.63 10.64
N LYS A 113 -4.98 -15.30 11.77
CA LYS A 113 -4.10 -15.23 12.97
C LYS A 113 -2.60 -15.41 12.66
N LYS A 114 -2.26 -16.32 11.73
CA LYS A 114 -0.87 -16.58 11.30
C LYS A 114 -0.24 -15.44 10.47
N ALA A 115 -1.05 -14.56 9.89
CA ALA A 115 -0.60 -13.39 9.14
C ALA A 115 -0.11 -12.25 10.05
N ASN A 116 -0.48 -12.24 11.34
CA ASN A 116 0.09 -11.28 12.27
C ASN A 116 1.54 -11.68 12.62
N TYR A 117 2.42 -10.69 12.79
CA TYR A 117 3.74 -10.90 13.41
C TYR A 117 3.96 -9.91 14.54
N PHE A 118 4.16 -10.40 15.77
CA PHE A 118 4.24 -9.51 16.93
C PHE A 118 5.37 -8.47 16.81
N ILE A 119 6.51 -8.82 16.21
CA ILE A 119 7.66 -7.90 16.00
C ILE A 119 7.26 -6.68 15.16
N LEU A 120 6.27 -6.83 14.26
CA LEU A 120 5.80 -5.73 13.42
C LEU A 120 4.79 -4.81 14.12
N ASN A 121 4.34 -5.14 15.33
CA ASN A 121 3.35 -4.33 16.06
C ASN A 121 3.84 -2.91 16.32
N ASP A 122 5.09 -2.77 16.77
CA ASP A 122 5.62 -1.46 17.15
C ASP A 122 5.86 -0.57 15.94
N TYR A 123 6.28 -1.15 14.81
CA TYR A 123 6.35 -0.44 13.53
C TYR A 123 4.97 -0.02 13.02
N TYR A 124 3.95 -0.85 13.23
CA TYR A 124 2.59 -0.48 12.84
C TYR A 124 2.05 0.65 13.72
N LYS A 125 2.30 0.62 15.03
CA LYS A 125 1.94 1.72 15.95
C LYS A 125 2.66 3.01 15.59
N GLU A 126 3.96 2.94 15.26
CA GLU A 126 4.74 4.06 14.76
C GLU A 126 4.06 4.68 13.54
N TYR A 127 3.75 3.86 12.54
CA TYR A 127 3.05 4.30 11.33
C TYR A 127 1.66 4.90 11.63
N LEU A 128 0.87 4.32 12.54
CA LEU A 128 -0.44 4.87 12.92
C LEU A 128 -0.34 6.25 13.59
N LYS A 129 0.73 6.50 14.35
CA LYS A 129 0.92 7.76 15.08
C LYS A 129 1.40 8.89 14.16
N THR A 130 2.33 8.60 13.25
CA THR A 130 3.05 9.63 12.49
C THR A 130 2.79 9.58 10.98
N ASN A 131 2.15 8.53 10.48
CA ASN A 131 2.05 8.18 9.05
C ASN A 131 3.42 8.01 8.36
N ILE A 132 4.50 7.88 9.14
CA ILE A 132 5.88 7.77 8.67
C ILE A 132 6.56 6.64 9.43
N LEU A 133 7.46 5.91 8.76
CA LEU A 133 8.36 4.97 9.42
C LEU A 133 9.77 5.55 9.44
N SER A 134 10.46 5.41 10.56
CA SER A 134 11.85 5.82 10.69
C SER A 134 12.73 5.02 9.73
N PRO A 135 13.89 5.57 9.32
CA PRO A 135 14.81 4.84 8.44
C PRO A 135 15.25 3.48 9.01
N ASN A 136 15.41 3.37 10.32
CA ASN A 136 15.77 2.11 10.99
C ASN A 136 14.60 1.11 10.96
N SER A 137 13.38 1.57 11.21
CA SER A 137 12.16 0.77 11.10
C SER A 137 12.01 0.19 9.69
N ILE A 138 12.17 1.03 8.66
CA ILE A 138 12.08 0.60 7.25
C ILE A 138 13.11 -0.49 6.94
N LYS A 139 14.39 -0.27 7.29
CA LYS A 139 15.44 -1.27 7.06
C LYS A 139 15.13 -2.60 7.73
N HIS A 140 14.63 -2.55 8.98
CA HIS A 140 14.32 -3.77 9.71
C HIS A 140 13.12 -4.51 9.09
N ILE A 141 12.05 -3.79 8.74
CA ILE A 141 10.87 -4.37 8.07
C ILE A 141 11.28 -5.04 6.75
N ILE A 142 12.13 -4.40 5.95
CA ILE A 142 12.63 -4.98 4.70
C ILE A 142 13.42 -6.27 4.97
N ASN A 143 14.24 -6.31 6.02
CA ASN A 143 14.97 -7.51 6.39
C ASN A 143 14.03 -8.63 6.89
N ILE A 144 12.97 -8.29 7.61
CA ILE A 144 11.92 -9.23 8.02
C ILE A 144 11.23 -9.82 6.79
N GLU A 145 10.82 -8.98 5.82
CA GLU A 145 10.21 -9.43 4.56
C GLU A 145 11.15 -10.36 3.80
N LYS A 146 12.44 -10.01 3.66
CA LYS A 146 13.44 -10.82 2.97
C LYS A 146 13.62 -12.22 3.58
N LYS A 147 13.48 -12.34 4.90
CA LYS A 147 13.62 -13.61 5.63
C LYS A 147 12.28 -14.33 5.88
N ALA A 148 11.16 -13.74 5.48
CA ALA A 148 9.84 -14.29 5.75
C ALA A 148 9.61 -15.61 4.96
N PRO A 149 8.86 -16.57 5.53
CA PRO A 149 8.32 -17.71 4.78
C PRO A 149 7.54 -17.26 3.54
N LEU A 150 7.50 -18.11 2.51
CA LEU A 150 6.89 -17.80 1.21
C LEU A 150 5.48 -17.20 1.34
N GLN A 151 4.61 -17.84 2.13
CA GLN A 151 3.22 -17.40 2.34
C GLN A 151 3.09 -15.99 2.95
N PHE A 152 4.17 -15.47 3.53
CA PHE A 152 4.20 -14.15 4.15
C PHE A 152 5.06 -13.15 3.40
N LYS A 153 5.58 -13.50 2.22
CA LYS A 153 6.19 -12.54 1.30
C LYS A 153 5.19 -11.48 0.87
N LEU A 154 5.67 -10.26 0.64
CA LEU A 154 4.81 -9.13 0.30
C LEU A 154 3.91 -9.44 -0.91
N GLU A 155 4.48 -10.03 -1.96
CA GLU A 155 3.76 -10.41 -3.18
C GLU A 155 2.58 -11.36 -2.92
N ASN A 156 2.76 -12.32 -2.00
CA ASN A 156 1.75 -13.30 -1.64
C ASN A 156 0.68 -12.68 -0.74
N LEU A 157 1.06 -11.80 0.18
CA LEU A 157 0.11 -11.04 0.99
C LEU A 157 -0.77 -10.11 0.14
N LEU A 158 -0.18 -9.39 -0.83
CA LEU A 158 -0.92 -8.56 -1.77
C LEU A 158 -1.90 -9.40 -2.62
N THR A 159 -1.47 -10.60 -3.01
CA THR A 159 -2.30 -11.54 -3.77
C THR A 159 -3.46 -12.06 -2.92
N CYS A 160 -3.21 -12.49 -1.69
CA CYS A 160 -4.27 -12.87 -0.75
C CYS A 160 -5.26 -11.73 -0.51
N TYR A 161 -4.79 -10.49 -0.35
CA TYR A 161 -5.64 -9.33 -0.18
C TYR A 161 -6.51 -9.03 -1.40
N ALA A 162 -5.96 -9.19 -2.61
CA ALA A 162 -6.73 -9.06 -3.84
C ALA A 162 -7.82 -10.14 -3.98
N TYR A 163 -7.55 -11.39 -3.60
CA TYR A 163 -8.58 -12.44 -3.55
C TYR A 163 -9.65 -12.16 -2.51
N GLU A 164 -9.25 -11.73 -1.31
CA GLU A 164 -10.20 -11.32 -0.28
C GLU A 164 -11.13 -10.23 -0.79
N TYR A 165 -10.60 -9.19 -1.43
CA TYR A 165 -11.42 -8.15 -2.05
C TYR A 165 -12.43 -8.73 -3.06
N LYS A 166 -11.98 -9.62 -3.96
CA LYS A 166 -12.86 -10.24 -4.96
C LYS A 166 -13.95 -11.14 -4.37
N ILE A 167 -13.69 -11.76 -3.22
CA ILE A 167 -14.67 -12.65 -2.57
C ILE A 167 -15.70 -11.85 -1.78
N TYR A 168 -15.29 -10.76 -1.11
CA TYR A 168 -16.15 -10.07 -0.14
C TYR A 168 -16.76 -8.75 -0.62
N LEU A 169 -16.20 -8.13 -1.66
CA LEU A 169 -16.60 -6.78 -2.12
C LEU A 169 -17.02 -6.76 -3.60
N HIS A 170 -17.21 -7.94 -4.17
CA HIS A 170 -17.72 -8.15 -5.52
C HIS A 170 -19.08 -8.84 -5.50
#